data_AF-A0AAV9SM13-F1
#
_entry.id   AF-A0AAV9SM13-F1
#
_cell.length_a   1.000
_cell.length_b   1.000
_cell.length_c   1.000
_cell.angle_alpha   90.00
_cell.angle_beta   90.00
_cell.angle_gamma   90.00
#
_symmetry.space_group_name_H-M   'P 1'
#
loop_
_entity.id
_entity.type
_entity.pdbx_description
1 polymer ?
#
loop_
_entity_poly.entity_id
_entity_poly.type
_entity_poly.pdbx_seq_one_letter_code
_entity_poly.pdbx_strand_id
1 'polypeptide(L)'
;MVNALIRKIFDHILHILDDILQAITAAVKTDEEFPITVSRSNMVERGLAQWKRQKRALPTNQLRVTFIGEAGVDNGALRKEFLT
;
A
#
# COMPACT_ATOMS: atom_id res chain seq x y z
N MET A 1 -22.48 28.45 -18.34
CA MET A 1 -22.99 27.06 -18.46
C MET A 1 -21.86 26.03 -18.47
N VAL A 2 -20.82 26.18 -19.31
CA VAL A 2 -19.66 25.26 -19.40
C VAL A 2 -18.94 25.05 -18.06
N ASN A 3 -18.65 26.10 -17.29
CA ASN A 3 -17.96 25.97 -15.99
C ASN A 3 -18.77 25.19 -14.94
N ALA A 4 -20.10 25.27 -14.97
CA ALA A 4 -20.95 24.52 -14.06
C ALA A 4 -20.96 23.02 -14.39
N LEU A 5 -20.93 22.68 -15.70
CA LEU A 5 -20.81 21.31 -16.16
C LEU A 5 -19.44 20.71 -15.81
N ILE A 6 -18.35 21.44 -16.05
CA ILE A 6 -16.99 21.00 -15.70
C ILE A 6 -16.88 20.73 -14.20
N ARG A 7 -17.41 21.62 -13.36
CA ARG A 7 -17.40 21.43 -11.90
C ARG A 7 -18.19 20.19 -11.49
N LYS A 8 -19.38 19.98 -12.06
CA LYS A 8 -20.19 18.78 -11.79
C LYS A 8 -19.49 17.49 -12.21
N ILE A 9 -18.77 17.49 -13.33
CA ILE A 9 -17.97 16.34 -13.77
C ILE A 9 -16.81 16.08 -12.78
N PHE A 10 -16.11 17.14 -12.37
CA PHE A 10 -15.01 17.01 -11.41
C PHE A 10 -15.47 16.47 -10.06
N ASP A 11 -16.56 17.01 -9.51
CA ASP A 11 -17.13 16.54 -8.25
C ASP A 11 -17.57 15.06 -8.33
N HIS A 12 -18.13 14.64 -9.47
CA HIS A 12 -18.49 13.25 -9.69
C HIS A 12 -17.27 12.33 -9.75
N ILE A 13 -16.20 12.74 -10.41
CA ILE A 13 -14.93 11.99 -10.48
C ILE A 13 -14.32 11.86 -9.08
N LEU A 14 -14.32 12.93 -8.28
CA LEU A 14 -13.82 12.88 -6.90
C LEU A 14 -14.63 11.89 -6.06
N HIS A 15 -15.96 11.90 -6.17
CA HIS A 15 -16.80 10.94 -5.47
C HIS A 15 -16.50 9.48 -5.85
N ILE A 16 -16.32 9.21 -7.15
CA ILE A 16 -15.94 7.87 -7.62
C ILE A 16 -14.58 7.46 -7.04
N LEU A 17 -13.62 8.38 -6.98
CA LEU A 17 -12.31 8.10 -6.43
C LEU A 17 -12.39 7.76 -4.94
N ASP A 18 -13.17 8.52 -4.17
CA ASP A 18 -13.38 8.27 -2.74
C ASP A 18 -14.01 6.90 -2.50
N ASP A 19 -15.02 6.52 -3.29
CA ASP A 19 -15.66 5.20 -3.19
C ASP A 19 -14.67 4.05 -3.48
N ILE A 20 -13.81 4.22 -4.50
CA ILE A 20 -12.77 3.24 -4.83
C ILE A 20 -11.74 3.14 -3.70
N LEU A 21 -11.27 4.28 -3.18
CA LEU A 21 -10.30 4.32 -2.09
C LEU A 21 -10.88 3.69 -0.82
N GLN A 22 -12.15 3.96 -0.50
CA GLN A 22 -12.88 3.36 0.60
C GLN A 22 -12.95 1.83 0.43
N ALA A 23 -13.33 1.35 -0.75
CA ALA A 23 -13.43 -0.08 -1.03
C ALA A 23 -12.07 -0.80 -0.90
N ILE A 24 -11.00 -0.22 -1.46
CA ILE A 24 -9.64 -0.77 -1.34
C ILE A 24 -9.18 -0.77 0.12
N THR A 25 -9.41 0.33 0.85
CA THR A 25 -9.04 0.45 2.27
C THR A 25 -9.77 -0.59 3.11
N ALA A 26 -11.07 -0.78 2.89
CA ALA A 26 -11.88 -1.76 3.60
C ALA A 26 -11.48 -3.21 3.30
N ALA A 27 -10.89 -3.46 2.14
CA ALA A 27 -10.39 -4.79 1.77
C ALA A 27 -9.10 -5.17 2.49
N VAL A 28 -8.37 -4.20 3.07
CA VAL A 28 -7.11 -4.47 3.79
C VAL A 28 -7.41 -5.15 5.12
N LYS A 29 -6.88 -6.35 5.31
CA LYS A 29 -6.92 -7.09 6.57
C LYS A 29 -5.81 -6.61 7.49
N THR A 30 -6.17 -6.04 8.64
CA THR A 30 -5.21 -5.50 9.62
C THR A 30 -4.77 -6.51 10.68
N ASP A 31 -5.47 -7.64 10.77
CA ASP A 31 -5.20 -8.77 11.65
C ASP A 31 -4.23 -9.79 11.02
N GLU A 32 -4.10 -9.77 9.69
CA GLU A 32 -3.15 -10.58 8.94
C GLU A 32 -2.04 -9.69 8.34
N GLU A 33 -0.82 -10.22 8.30
CA GLU A 33 0.33 -9.47 7.77
C GLU A 33 0.86 -10.06 6.46
N PHE A 34 1.39 -9.17 5.62
CA PHE A 34 2.24 -9.50 4.50
C PHE A 34 3.67 -9.06 4.82
N PRO A 35 4.51 -9.93 5.43
CA PRO A 35 5.85 -9.54 5.87
C PRO A 35 6.85 -9.50 4.72
N ILE A 36 7.66 -8.43 4.69
CA ILE A 36 8.81 -8.25 3.81
C ILE A 36 10.00 -7.78 4.65
N THR A 37 11.13 -8.49 4.55
CA THR A 37 12.37 -8.14 5.27
C THR A 37 13.49 -7.84 4.28
N VAL A 38 14.03 -6.63 4.27
CA VAL A 38 14.96 -6.17 3.24
C VAL A 38 16.14 -5.40 3.83
N SER A 39 17.25 -5.32 3.12
CA SER A 39 18.27 -4.30 3.37
C SER A 39 18.02 -3.10 2.45
N ARG A 40 18.49 -1.91 2.84
CA ARG A 40 18.43 -0.72 1.97
C ARG A 40 19.17 -0.91 0.64
N SER A 41 20.26 -1.69 0.66
CA SER A 41 21.09 -1.97 -0.52
C SER A 41 20.47 -2.93 -1.53
N ASN A 42 19.46 -3.72 -1.16
CA ASN A 42 18.86 -4.70 -2.07
C ASN A 42 17.34 -4.83 -1.89
N MET A 43 16.66 -3.67 -1.77
CA MET A 43 15.25 -3.58 -1.44
C MET A 43 14.34 -4.22 -2.51
N VAL A 44 14.55 -3.89 -3.78
CA VAL A 44 13.69 -4.30 -4.89
C VAL A 44 13.80 -5.81 -5.14
N GLU A 45 15.02 -6.33 -5.33
CA GLU A 45 15.22 -7.75 -5.65
C GLU A 45 14.75 -8.65 -4.51
N ARG A 46 15.12 -8.33 -3.26
CA ARG A 46 14.73 -9.12 -2.08
C ARG A 46 13.23 -9.01 -1.79
N GLY A 47 12.64 -7.83 -1.96
CA GLY A 47 11.20 -7.61 -1.80
C GLY A 47 10.39 -8.44 -2.80
N LEU A 48 10.73 -8.37 -4.09
CA LEU A 48 10.09 -9.16 -5.14
C LEU A 48 10.28 -10.67 -4.95
N ALA A 49 11.48 -11.10 -4.55
CA ALA A 49 11.76 -12.51 -4.30
C ALA A 49 10.92 -13.06 -3.13
N GLN A 50 10.72 -12.28 -2.07
CA GLN A 50 9.86 -12.65 -0.95
C GLN A 50 8.39 -12.64 -1.34
N TRP A 51 7.94 -11.61 -2.07
CA TRP A 51 6.58 -11.55 -2.57
C TRP A 51 6.22 -12.81 -3.36
N LYS A 52 7.05 -13.20 -4.33
CA LYS A 52 6.82 -14.40 -5.16
C LYS A 52 6.75 -15.70 -4.36
N ARG A 53 7.35 -15.75 -3.16
CA ARG A 53 7.38 -16.95 -2.29
C ARG A 53 6.21 -17.00 -1.31
N GLN A 54 5.46 -15.92 -1.15
CA GLN A 54 4.29 -15.86 -0.28
C GLN A 54 3.19 -16.78 -0.86
N LYS A 55 2.99 -17.96 -0.25
CA LYS A 55 1.97 -18.93 -0.68
C LYS A 55 0.61 -18.75 0.01
N ARG A 56 0.60 -18.08 1.17
CA ARG A 56 -0.58 -17.98 2.05
C ARG A 56 -0.98 -16.55 2.38
N ALA A 57 -0.05 -15.59 2.36
CA ALA A 57 -0.41 -14.20 2.56
C ALA A 57 -1.05 -13.65 1.29
N LEU A 58 -2.24 -13.06 1.45
CA LEU A 58 -2.94 -12.41 0.36
C LEU A 58 -2.41 -10.99 0.17
N PRO A 59 -2.51 -10.42 -1.05
CA PRO A 59 -2.18 -9.01 -1.30
C PRO A 59 -3.00 -8.01 -0.47
N THR A 60 -4.13 -8.44 0.09
CA THR A 60 -4.97 -7.66 0.99
C THR A 60 -4.49 -7.67 2.44
N ASN A 61 -3.50 -8.50 2.79
CA ASN A 61 -2.94 -8.51 4.14
C ASN A 61 -2.08 -7.27 4.35
N GLN A 62 -2.08 -6.72 5.55
CA GLN A 62 -1.35 -5.48 5.84
C GLN A 62 0.16 -5.67 5.62
N LEU A 63 0.74 -4.88 4.72
CA LEU A 63 2.19 -4.89 4.48
C LEU A 63 2.95 -4.55 5.78
N ARG A 64 3.91 -5.39 6.15
CA ARG A 64 4.88 -5.11 7.21
C ARG A 64 6.28 -5.14 6.62
N VAL A 65 7.01 -4.03 6.78
CA VAL A 65 8.36 -3.90 6.25
C VAL A 65 9.34 -3.84 7.41
N THR A 66 10.36 -4.71 7.36
CA THR A 66 11.48 -4.69 8.30
C THR A 66 12.77 -4.42 7.53
N PHE A 67 13.45 -3.33 7.86
CA PHE A 67 14.81 -3.08 7.39
C PHE A 67 15.83 -3.76 8.30
N ILE A 68 16.70 -4.57 7.72
CA ILE A 68 17.71 -5.34 8.47
C ILE A 68 18.66 -4.38 9.20
N GLY A 69 18.81 -4.58 10.51
CA GLY A 69 19.69 -3.78 11.36
C GLY A 69 19.07 -2.48 11.87
N GLU A 70 17.79 -2.22 11.57
CA GLU A 70 17.09 -1.01 11.99
C GLU A 70 16.01 -1.35 13.03
N ALA A 71 15.93 -0.56 14.10
CA ALA A 71 14.85 -0.67 15.07
C ALA A 71 13.55 -0.16 14.44
N GLY A 72 12.52 -1.00 14.41
CA GLY A 72 11.23 -0.70 13.77
C GLY A 72 10.39 0.26 14.59
N VAL A 73 10.67 1.56 14.51
CA VAL A 73 9.97 2.59 15.30
C VAL A 73 8.62 2.98 14.68
N ASP A 74 8.51 3.01 13.34
CA ASP A 74 7.26 3.34 12.65
C ASP A 74 7.09 2.52 11.35
N ASN A 75 6.37 1.41 11.44
CA ASN A 75 6.06 0.57 10.27
C ASN A 75 5.18 1.31 9.23
N GLY A 76 4.53 2.42 9.57
CA GLY A 76 3.84 3.29 8.62
C GLY A 76 4.82 4.02 7.69
N ALA A 77 5.84 4.67 8.26
CA ALA A 77 6.92 5.29 7.50
C ALA A 77 7.70 4.26 6.65
N LEU A 78 8.06 3.11 7.23
CA LEU A 78 8.83 2.08 6.51
C LEU A 78 8.07 1.51 5.30
N ARG A 79 6.75 1.36 5.40
CA ARG A 79 5.91 0.99 4.25
C ARG A 79 5.97 2.01 3.13
N LYS A 80 5.89 3.30 3.48
CA LYS A 80 5.97 4.38 2.49
C LYS A 80 7.34 4.37 1.81
N GLU A 81 8.43 4.31 2.59
CA GLU A 81 9.80 4.22 2.06
C GLU A 81 10.00 3.02 1.13
N PHE A 82 9.38 1.87 1.42
CA PHE A 82 9.49 0.69 0.57
C PHE A 82 8.73 0.83 -0.77
N LEU A 83 7.67 1.64 -0.81
CA LEU A 83 6.79 1.79 -1.99
C LEU A 83 7.12 3.00 -2.87
N THR A 84 8.06 3.85 -2.46
CA THR A 84 8.53 5.05 -3.19
C THR A 84 9.96 4.86 -3.69
#